data_AF-A0AAN8I0E8-F1
#
_entry.id   AF-A0AAN8I0E8-F1
#
_cell.length_a   1.000
_cell.length_b   1.000
_cell.length_c   1.000
_cell.angle_alpha   90.00
_cell.angle_beta   90.00
_cell.angle_gamma   90.00
#
_symmetry.space_group_name_H-M   'P 1'
#
loop_
_entity.id
_entity.type
_entity.pdbx_description
1 polymer ?
#
loop_
_entity_poly.entity_id
_entity_poly.type
_entity_poly.pdbx_seq_one_letter_code
_entity_poly.pdbx_strand_id
1 'polypeptide(L)'
;MLHLSKGDFVWVDSGIGVPIGAEVKVSDTGQLRLIDDEGKEHKVSKKTEGTVRPMHPTSVKGVDDMIRLGDLHEAGLLRNLLVRHKEGTIYTYTGSILVAVNPYQLLPIYTTEQVHMYTDRRLGELPPHVFAIADSCFFNMRRNKKNQCCVISGESGAGKTESTKLMLQFLAAVSGQHSWIEQQILEANPILEAFGNAKTVRNDNSSRFGKYIDINFTTGGAIEGARVEQYLLEKSRVCRQAPEERNYHIFYYMLMGMPAEQKKILSLGNAAEYNYLTMGKCTSCEGRDDVKEYAHFRSALKILMFTDNDSWEVSRLLAAILHLGNVDYEATIVNNLEGCDILQSSHFKMASQLLEVDPKALEKSLTQRSFMTAKESVTKPLASAQAVDCRDAFVKVTSLFIHDLQQIQLI
;
A
#
# COMPACT_ATOMS: atom_id res chain seq x y z
N MET A 1 -6.71 29.22 -43.26
CA MET A 1 -7.29 29.70 -41.99
C MET A 1 -8.09 28.56 -41.41
N LEU A 2 -7.85 28.20 -40.15
CA LEU A 2 -8.71 27.27 -39.45
C LEU A 2 -10.06 27.97 -39.24
N HIS A 3 -11.13 27.52 -39.88
CA HIS A 3 -12.47 28.06 -39.64
C HIS A 3 -13.00 27.44 -38.35
N LEU A 4 -12.94 28.18 -37.25
CA LEU A 4 -13.50 27.78 -35.95
C LEU A 4 -14.94 28.27 -35.83
N SER A 5 -15.86 27.34 -35.59
CA SER A 5 -17.28 27.59 -35.36
C SER A 5 -17.62 27.47 -33.89
N LYS A 6 -18.72 28.12 -33.47
CA LYS A 6 -19.25 27.95 -32.11
C LYS A 6 -19.57 26.47 -31.86
N GLY A 7 -19.07 25.92 -30.76
CA GLY A 7 -19.24 24.52 -30.37
C GLY A 7 -18.16 23.57 -30.90
N ASP A 8 -17.22 24.07 -31.70
CA ASP A 8 -16.03 23.28 -32.07
C ASP A 8 -15.15 23.06 -30.85
N PHE A 9 -14.47 21.93 -30.82
CA PHE A 9 -13.49 21.59 -29.79
C PHE A 9 -12.09 21.58 -30.38
N VAL A 10 -11.15 22.16 -29.64
CA VAL A 10 -9.78 22.37 -30.09
C VAL A 10 -8.75 22.06 -29.02
N TRP A 11 -7.57 21.65 -29.47
CA TRP A 11 -6.36 21.58 -28.67
C TRP A 11 -5.70 22.95 -28.59
N VAL A 12 -5.36 23.38 -27.38
CA VAL A 12 -4.73 24.68 -27.08
C VAL A 12 -3.44 24.45 -26.31
N ASP A 13 -2.35 25.07 -26.74
CA ASP A 13 -1.11 25.07 -25.96
C ASP A 13 -1.23 26.04 -24.78
N SER A 14 -1.19 25.50 -23.57
CA SER A 14 -1.27 26.26 -22.31
C SER A 14 0.10 26.74 -21.82
N GLY A 15 1.20 26.34 -22.47
CA GLY A 15 2.58 26.57 -22.02
C GLY A 15 3.04 25.67 -20.87
N ILE A 16 2.18 24.75 -20.42
CA ILE A 16 2.45 23.80 -19.31
C ILE A 16 3.08 22.49 -19.83
N GLY A 17 3.24 22.36 -21.16
CA GLY A 17 3.92 21.25 -21.83
C GLY A 17 2.99 20.25 -22.53
N VAL A 18 1.74 20.12 -22.06
CA VAL A 18 0.71 19.29 -22.71
C VAL A 18 -0.48 20.16 -23.15
N PRO A 19 -0.92 20.07 -24.42
CA PRO A 19 -2.10 20.79 -24.88
C PRO A 19 -3.35 20.45 -24.08
N ILE A 20 -4.22 21.44 -23.87
CA ILE A 20 -5.51 21.28 -23.19
C ILE A 20 -6.66 21.31 -24.19
N GLY A 21 -7.76 20.63 -23.89
CA GLY A 21 -8.99 20.72 -24.66
C GLY A 21 -9.77 21.98 -24.32
N ALA A 22 -10.35 22.62 -25.32
CA ALA A 22 -11.22 23.78 -25.13
C ALA A 22 -12.39 23.81 -26.13
N GLU A 23 -13.55 24.26 -25.66
CA GLU A 23 -14.73 24.54 -26.48
C GLU A 23 -14.66 25.99 -27.00
N VAL A 24 -14.92 26.15 -28.30
CA VAL A 24 -15.05 27.46 -28.95
C VAL A 24 -16.40 28.06 -28.61
N LYS A 25 -16.39 29.16 -27.86
CA LYS A 25 -17.57 30.00 -27.62
C LYS A 25 -17.44 31.36 -28.30
N VAL A 26 -18.58 31.98 -28.57
CA VAL A 26 -18.66 33.32 -29.14
C VAL A 26 -19.29 34.21 -28.08
N SER A 27 -18.62 35.31 -27.72
CA SER A 27 -19.18 36.31 -26.80
C SER A 27 -20.34 37.07 -27.44
N ASP A 28 -21.13 37.77 -26.62
CA ASP A 28 -22.22 38.65 -27.11
C ASP A 28 -21.72 39.75 -28.07
N THR A 29 -20.43 40.07 -27.99
CA THR A 29 -19.72 41.02 -28.86
C THR A 29 -19.12 40.39 -30.14
N GLY A 30 -19.37 39.10 -30.39
CA GLY A 30 -18.89 38.37 -31.58
C GLY A 30 -17.42 37.92 -31.52
N GLN A 31 -16.75 38.02 -30.37
CA GLN A 31 -15.37 37.57 -30.22
C GLN A 31 -15.30 36.07 -29.86
N LEU A 32 -14.39 35.34 -30.52
CA LEU A 32 -14.11 33.95 -30.18
C LEU A 32 -13.37 33.87 -28.84
N ARG A 33 -13.86 33.00 -27.97
CA ARG A 33 -13.27 32.64 -26.67
C ARG A 33 -13.14 31.12 -26.61
N LEU A 34 -12.09 30.65 -25.97
CA LEU A 34 -11.88 29.23 -25.71
C LEU A 34 -12.16 28.98 -24.24
N ILE A 35 -13.05 28.06 -23.93
CA ILE A 35 -13.32 27.63 -22.55
C ILE A 35 -12.72 26.26 -22.38
N ASP A 36 -11.71 26.12 -21.52
CA ASP A 36 -11.09 24.83 -21.28
C ASP A 36 -12.00 23.87 -20.49
N ASP A 37 -11.59 22.61 -20.38
CA ASP A 37 -12.33 21.60 -19.65
C ASP A 37 -12.53 21.93 -18.16
N GLU A 38 -11.76 22.87 -17.58
CA GLU A 38 -11.89 23.37 -16.21
C GLU A 38 -12.80 24.62 -16.09
N GLY A 39 -13.34 25.10 -17.21
CA GLY A 39 -14.22 26.26 -17.26
C GLY A 39 -13.48 27.60 -17.31
N LYS A 40 -12.15 27.59 -17.48
CA LYS A 40 -11.35 28.82 -17.57
C LYS A 40 -11.37 29.36 -18.99
N GLU A 41 -11.58 30.68 -19.10
CA GLU A 41 -11.56 31.38 -20.39
C GLU A 41 -10.14 31.71 -20.85
N HIS A 42 -9.85 31.37 -22.11
CA HIS A 42 -8.63 31.71 -22.82
C HIS A 42 -8.96 32.59 -24.03
N LYS A 43 -8.25 33.71 -24.16
CA LYS A 43 -8.41 34.64 -25.29
C LYS A 43 -7.62 34.14 -26.49
N VAL A 44 -8.28 34.02 -27.63
CA VAL A 44 -7.60 33.75 -28.90
C VAL A 44 -6.91 35.03 -29.38
N SER A 45 -5.59 35.00 -29.51
CA SER A 45 -4.80 36.08 -30.09
C SER A 45 -4.25 35.64 -31.45
N LYS A 46 -3.85 36.58 -32.31
CA LYS A 46 -3.20 36.28 -33.60
C LYS A 46 -1.93 35.41 -33.47
N LYS A 47 -1.31 35.36 -32.28
CA LYS A 47 -0.17 34.47 -31.99
C LYS A 47 -0.60 33.05 -31.62
N THR A 48 -1.75 32.88 -30.98
CA THR A 48 -2.31 31.58 -30.59
C THR A 48 -3.12 30.91 -31.70
N GLU A 49 -3.58 31.67 -32.70
CA GLU A 49 -4.35 31.15 -33.84
C GLU A 49 -3.61 30.07 -34.65
N GLY A 50 -2.27 30.09 -34.67
CA GLY A 50 -1.42 29.08 -35.34
C GLY A 50 -1.12 27.82 -34.51
N THR A 51 -1.43 27.83 -33.20
CA THR A 51 -1.19 26.70 -32.29
C THR A 51 -2.46 25.91 -31.98
N VAL A 52 -3.63 26.46 -32.32
CA VAL A 52 -4.93 25.81 -32.14
C VAL A 52 -5.13 24.73 -33.21
N ARG A 53 -5.46 23.50 -32.77
CA ARG A 53 -5.73 22.37 -33.67
C ARG A 53 -7.13 21.82 -33.40
N PRO A 54 -7.89 21.42 -34.43
CA PRO A 54 -9.21 20.83 -34.21
C PRO A 54 -9.05 19.48 -33.51
N MET A 55 -9.97 19.17 -32.61
CA MET A 55 -10.02 17.87 -31.93
C MET A 55 -10.77 16.85 -32.78
N HIS A 56 -10.30 15.60 -32.76
CA HIS A 56 -11.05 14.50 -33.33
C HIS A 56 -12.35 14.26 -32.52
N PRO A 57 -13.50 13.94 -33.15
CA PRO A 57 -14.78 13.77 -32.45
C PRO A 57 -14.77 12.77 -31.28
N THR A 58 -13.96 11.71 -31.38
CA THR A 58 -13.77 10.74 -30.28
C THR A 58 -13.04 11.35 -29.09
N SER A 59 -12.09 12.26 -29.34
CA SER A 59 -11.35 12.98 -28.30
C SER A 59 -12.22 14.00 -27.60
N VAL A 60 -13.28 14.49 -28.27
CA VAL A 60 -14.29 15.42 -27.72
C VAL A 60 -15.22 14.69 -26.74
N LYS A 61 -15.83 13.59 -27.20
CA LYS A 61 -16.82 12.83 -26.41
C LYS A 61 -16.18 11.95 -25.32
N GLY A 62 -14.93 11.53 -25.54
CA GLY A 62 -14.31 10.47 -24.77
C GLY A 62 -14.71 9.07 -25.26
N VAL A 63 -13.93 8.08 -24.88
CA VAL A 63 -14.08 6.67 -25.25
C VAL A 63 -13.77 5.76 -24.07
N ASP A 64 -14.43 4.61 -24.04
CA ASP A 64 -14.18 3.55 -23.05
C ASP A 64 -12.82 2.86 -23.25
N ASP A 65 -12.32 2.81 -24.48
CA ASP A 65 -11.04 2.22 -24.84
C ASP A 65 -10.20 3.21 -25.63
N MET A 66 -9.08 3.64 -25.04
CA MET A 66 -8.23 4.70 -25.58
C MET A 66 -7.56 4.34 -26.90
N ILE A 67 -7.52 3.05 -27.30
CA ILE A 67 -7.05 2.68 -28.65
C ILE A 67 -8.01 3.17 -29.76
N ARG A 68 -9.23 3.57 -29.40
CA ARG A 68 -10.24 4.12 -30.33
C ARG A 68 -10.16 5.65 -30.45
N LEU A 69 -9.24 6.31 -29.74
CA LEU A 69 -9.04 7.74 -29.87
C LEU A 69 -8.43 8.07 -31.24
N GLY A 70 -9.03 9.03 -31.95
CA GLY A 70 -8.44 9.59 -33.16
C GLY A 70 -7.20 10.44 -32.87
N ASP A 71 -7.15 11.14 -31.74
CA ASP A 71 -5.96 11.88 -31.29
C ASP A 71 -5.13 11.05 -30.29
N LEU A 72 -4.30 10.15 -30.80
CA LEU A 72 -3.47 9.27 -29.97
C LEU A 72 -2.15 9.93 -29.56
N HIS A 73 -2.25 11.01 -28.78
CA HIS A 73 -1.12 11.69 -28.14
C HIS A 73 -1.43 11.95 -26.66
N GLU A 74 -0.44 12.39 -25.89
CA GLU A 74 -0.55 12.59 -24.43
C GLU A 74 -1.77 13.44 -24.03
N ALA A 75 -2.01 14.58 -24.69
CA ALA A 75 -3.19 15.40 -24.42
C ALA A 75 -4.54 14.69 -24.66
N GLY A 76 -4.63 13.82 -25.68
CA GLY A 76 -5.82 13.03 -25.97
C GLY A 76 -6.11 12.01 -24.88
N LEU A 77 -5.07 11.30 -24.43
CA LEU A 77 -5.16 10.33 -23.34
C LEU A 77 -5.56 11.01 -22.01
N LEU A 78 -4.87 12.08 -21.63
CA LEU A 78 -5.14 12.80 -20.38
C LEU A 78 -6.54 13.40 -20.36
N ARG A 79 -6.98 14.02 -21.46
CA ARG A 79 -8.33 14.57 -21.55
C ARG A 79 -9.40 13.50 -21.46
N ASN A 80 -9.20 12.34 -22.12
CA ASN A 80 -10.15 11.24 -22.04
C ASN A 80 -10.36 10.78 -20.60
N LEU A 81 -9.27 10.62 -19.83
CA LEU A 81 -9.33 10.30 -18.41
C LEU A 81 -10.01 11.40 -17.59
N LEU A 82 -9.69 12.67 -17.87
CA LEU A 82 -10.27 13.83 -17.18
C LEU A 82 -11.78 13.92 -17.34
N VAL A 83 -12.29 13.85 -18.58
CA VAL A 83 -13.73 13.96 -18.87
C VAL A 83 -14.49 12.80 -18.24
N ARG A 84 -14.00 11.57 -18.41
CA ARG A 84 -14.61 10.38 -17.81
C ARG A 84 -14.64 10.45 -16.29
N HIS A 85 -13.54 10.88 -15.67
CA HIS A 85 -13.47 11.02 -14.22
C HIS A 85 -14.45 12.09 -13.70
N LYS A 86 -14.60 13.22 -14.42
CA LYS A 86 -15.61 14.26 -14.09
C LYS A 86 -17.05 13.75 -14.15
N GLU A 87 -17.31 12.76 -15.00
CA GLU A 87 -18.60 12.07 -15.10
C GLU A 87 -18.75 10.91 -14.09
N GLY A 88 -17.78 10.72 -13.20
CA GLY A 88 -17.78 9.63 -12.21
C GLY A 88 -17.34 8.27 -12.77
N THR A 89 -16.87 8.21 -14.02
CA THR A 89 -16.37 6.98 -14.65
C THR A 89 -14.86 6.86 -14.48
N ILE A 90 -14.45 6.03 -13.51
CA ILE A 90 -13.05 5.94 -13.05
C ILE A 90 -12.17 4.97 -13.86
N TYR A 91 -12.80 4.06 -14.60
CA TYR A 91 -12.14 2.98 -15.32
C TYR A 91 -12.14 3.25 -16.82
N THR A 92 -11.00 3.03 -17.47
CA THR A 92 -10.83 3.21 -18.92
C THR A 92 -9.88 2.14 -19.45
N TYR A 93 -10.22 1.50 -20.57
CA TYR A 93 -9.32 0.55 -21.22
C TYR A 93 -8.25 1.26 -22.05
N THR A 94 -7.14 0.56 -22.22
CA THR A 94 -6.14 0.77 -23.27
C THR A 94 -5.82 -0.61 -23.83
N GLY A 95 -6.65 -1.10 -24.75
CA GLY A 95 -6.60 -2.49 -25.21
C GLY A 95 -6.85 -3.47 -24.07
N SER A 96 -5.86 -4.29 -23.71
CA SER A 96 -5.96 -5.25 -22.60
C SER A 96 -5.62 -4.66 -21.23
N ILE A 97 -5.15 -3.41 -21.16
CA ILE A 97 -4.79 -2.72 -19.91
C ILE A 97 -6.00 -1.96 -19.38
N LEU A 98 -6.20 -1.96 -18.07
CA LEU A 98 -7.18 -1.13 -17.39
C LEU A 98 -6.48 0.02 -16.67
N VAL A 99 -6.86 1.25 -17.02
CA VAL A 99 -6.47 2.47 -16.30
C VAL A 99 -7.56 2.78 -15.28
N ALA A 100 -7.18 2.95 -14.01
CA ALA A 100 -8.07 3.31 -12.92
C ALA A 100 -7.62 4.62 -12.29
N VAL A 101 -8.53 5.60 -12.22
CA VAL A 101 -8.27 6.89 -11.56
C VAL A 101 -8.99 6.89 -10.21
N ASN A 102 -8.25 7.00 -9.12
CA ASN A 102 -8.82 6.88 -7.76
C ASN A 102 -9.84 8.01 -7.49
N PRO A 103 -11.12 7.69 -7.22
CA PRO A 103 -12.15 8.70 -6.98
C PRO A 103 -12.14 9.28 -5.56
N TYR A 104 -11.36 8.72 -4.62
CA TYR A 104 -11.37 9.08 -3.19
C TYR A 104 -12.77 9.00 -2.53
N GLN A 105 -13.66 8.18 -3.08
CA GLN A 105 -15.00 7.93 -2.56
C GLN A 105 -15.44 6.51 -2.88
N LEU A 106 -16.39 6.00 -2.09
CA LEU A 106 -17.04 4.72 -2.36
C LEU A 106 -18.04 4.89 -3.50
N LEU A 107 -17.93 4.04 -4.51
CA LEU A 107 -18.84 4.00 -5.66
C LEU A 107 -19.70 2.74 -5.59
N PRO A 108 -21.01 2.81 -5.90
CA PRO A 108 -21.93 1.67 -5.87
C PRO A 108 -21.78 0.75 -7.10
N ILE A 109 -20.55 0.49 -7.55
CA ILE A 109 -20.21 -0.28 -8.76
C ILE A 109 -19.56 -1.64 -8.45
N TYR A 110 -19.50 -2.02 -7.17
CA TYR A 110 -18.87 -3.26 -6.70
C TYR A 110 -19.87 -4.22 -6.04
N THR A 111 -21.13 -4.17 -6.48
CA THR A 111 -22.21 -4.98 -5.91
C THR A 111 -22.19 -6.41 -6.45
N THR A 112 -22.90 -7.32 -5.78
CA THR A 112 -23.13 -8.67 -6.27
C THR A 112 -23.78 -8.69 -7.66
N GLU A 113 -24.67 -7.74 -7.96
CA GLU A 113 -25.26 -7.61 -9.30
C GLU A 113 -24.20 -7.30 -10.37
N GLN A 114 -23.22 -6.46 -10.04
CA GLN A 114 -22.10 -6.15 -10.92
C GLN A 114 -21.21 -7.37 -11.14
N VAL A 115 -20.96 -8.19 -10.10
CA VAL A 115 -20.25 -9.46 -10.25
C VAL A 115 -20.96 -10.34 -11.29
N HIS A 116 -22.26 -10.56 -11.16
CA HIS A 116 -23.03 -11.37 -12.10
C HIS A 116 -23.04 -10.78 -13.52
N MET A 117 -23.11 -9.45 -13.64
CA MET A 117 -23.10 -8.76 -14.93
C MET A 117 -21.80 -9.04 -15.71
N TYR A 118 -20.66 -8.97 -15.02
CA TYR A 118 -19.32 -9.12 -15.60
C TYR A 118 -18.82 -10.57 -15.71
N THR A 119 -19.55 -11.54 -15.15
CA THR A 119 -19.18 -12.98 -15.22
C THR A 119 -19.38 -13.54 -16.62
N ASP A 120 -18.41 -14.31 -17.11
CA ASP A 120 -18.41 -14.98 -18.42
C ASP A 120 -18.62 -14.02 -19.60
N ARG A 121 -18.02 -12.82 -19.52
CA ARG A 121 -18.14 -11.78 -20.56
C ARG A 121 -16.83 -11.61 -21.32
N ARG A 122 -16.93 -11.27 -22.61
CA ARG A 122 -15.72 -10.92 -23.38
C ARG A 122 -15.23 -9.53 -22.98
N LEU A 123 -13.93 -9.38 -22.83
CA LEU A 123 -13.31 -8.08 -22.60
C LEU A 123 -13.72 -7.11 -23.73
N GLY A 124 -14.28 -5.96 -23.36
CA GLY A 124 -14.79 -4.94 -24.28
C GLY A 124 -16.26 -5.10 -24.71
N GLU A 125 -16.96 -6.16 -24.28
CA GLU A 125 -18.43 -6.27 -24.44
C GLU A 125 -19.18 -5.34 -23.49
N LEU A 126 -18.64 -5.18 -22.28
CA LEU A 126 -19.16 -4.30 -21.24
C LEU A 126 -18.21 -3.10 -21.01
N PRO A 127 -18.71 -2.02 -20.36
CA PRO A 127 -17.88 -0.87 -19.99
C PRO A 127 -16.66 -1.27 -19.16
N PRO A 128 -15.59 -0.44 -19.15
CA PRO A 128 -14.37 -0.74 -18.41
C PRO A 128 -14.60 -0.93 -16.92
N HIS A 129 -14.10 -2.05 -16.38
CA HIS A 129 -14.24 -2.36 -14.97
C HIS A 129 -13.18 -3.35 -14.49
N VAL A 130 -12.82 -3.28 -13.20
CA VAL A 130 -11.85 -4.20 -12.60
C VAL A 130 -12.33 -5.66 -12.66
N PHE A 131 -13.64 -5.89 -12.55
CA PHE A 131 -14.24 -7.22 -12.67
C PHE A 131 -14.08 -7.82 -14.07
N ALA A 132 -14.09 -7.00 -15.12
CA ALA A 132 -13.84 -7.49 -16.48
C ALA A 132 -12.40 -8.04 -16.66
N ILE A 133 -11.43 -7.43 -15.97
CA ILE A 133 -10.05 -7.93 -15.97
C ILE A 133 -9.95 -9.23 -15.16
N ALA A 134 -10.61 -9.30 -14.00
CA ALA A 134 -10.67 -10.51 -13.19
C ALA A 134 -11.32 -11.68 -13.95
N ASP A 135 -12.48 -11.45 -14.58
CA ASP A 135 -13.17 -12.44 -15.41
C ASP A 135 -12.32 -12.88 -16.60
N SER A 136 -11.69 -11.94 -17.31
CA SER A 136 -10.79 -12.25 -18.42
C SER A 136 -9.63 -13.16 -17.98
N CYS A 137 -9.01 -12.90 -16.83
CA CYS A 137 -7.99 -13.79 -16.27
C CYS A 137 -8.58 -15.17 -15.95
N PHE A 138 -9.69 -15.24 -15.20
CA PHE A 138 -10.31 -16.50 -14.79
C PHE A 138 -10.76 -17.35 -15.98
N PHE A 139 -11.43 -16.74 -16.94
CA PHE A 139 -11.89 -17.38 -18.17
C PHE A 139 -10.71 -17.92 -18.99
N ASN A 140 -9.66 -17.12 -19.21
CA ASN A 140 -8.49 -17.55 -19.98
C ASN A 140 -7.73 -18.68 -19.27
N MET A 141 -7.64 -18.65 -17.94
CA MET A 141 -7.05 -19.71 -17.14
C MET A 141 -7.79 -21.03 -17.37
N ARG A 142 -9.12 -21.04 -17.22
CA ARG A 142 -9.97 -22.24 -17.38
C ARG A 142 -9.97 -22.76 -18.81
N ARG A 143 -10.14 -21.85 -19.79
CA ARG A 143 -10.22 -22.20 -21.21
C ARG A 143 -8.92 -22.74 -21.76
N ASN A 144 -7.80 -22.07 -21.46
CA ASN A 144 -6.50 -22.38 -22.05
C ASN A 144 -5.66 -23.31 -21.17
N LYS A 145 -6.10 -23.61 -19.94
CA LYS A 145 -5.36 -24.40 -18.94
C LYS A 145 -3.95 -23.86 -18.70
N LYS A 146 -3.85 -22.53 -18.59
CA LYS A 146 -2.59 -21.80 -18.38
C LYS A 146 -2.72 -20.79 -17.25
N ASN A 147 -1.73 -20.74 -16.38
CA ASN A 147 -1.66 -19.75 -15.30
C ASN A 147 -1.73 -18.32 -15.87
N GLN A 148 -2.37 -17.43 -15.12
CA GLN A 148 -2.49 -16.01 -15.47
C GLN A 148 -1.81 -15.17 -14.41
N CYS A 149 -1.36 -13.98 -14.79
CA CYS A 149 -0.77 -13.00 -13.89
C CYS A 149 -1.39 -11.64 -14.18
N CYS A 150 -1.88 -10.97 -13.15
CA CYS A 150 -2.36 -9.60 -13.23
C CYS A 150 -1.42 -8.71 -12.41
N VAL A 151 -0.86 -7.68 -13.05
CA VAL A 151 0.05 -6.73 -12.41
C VAL A 151 -0.68 -5.40 -12.21
N ILE A 152 -0.84 -5.00 -10.94
CA ILE A 152 -1.47 -3.74 -10.57
C ILE A 152 -0.37 -2.77 -10.12
N SER A 153 -0.12 -1.73 -10.91
CA SER A 153 0.92 -0.74 -10.66
C SER A 153 0.32 0.68 -10.53
N GLY A 154 1.09 1.58 -9.93
CA GLY A 154 0.67 2.96 -9.67
C GLY A 154 1.37 3.56 -8.46
N GLU A 155 1.31 4.89 -8.33
CA GLU A 155 1.92 5.60 -7.21
C GLU A 155 1.24 5.27 -5.86
N SER A 156 1.85 5.71 -4.75
CA SER A 156 1.23 5.59 -3.42
C SER A 156 -0.10 6.33 -3.40
N GLY A 157 -1.17 5.67 -2.95
CA GLY A 157 -2.52 6.24 -2.94
C GLY A 157 -3.32 6.06 -4.24
N ALA A 158 -2.76 5.44 -5.28
CA ALA A 158 -3.45 5.26 -6.56
C ALA A 158 -4.60 4.23 -6.56
N GLY A 159 -4.86 3.52 -5.45
CA GLY A 159 -5.95 2.52 -5.36
C GLY A 159 -5.56 1.08 -5.71
N LYS A 160 -4.26 0.76 -5.68
CA LYS A 160 -3.75 -0.60 -5.98
C LYS A 160 -4.38 -1.67 -5.07
N THR A 161 -4.29 -1.47 -3.75
CA THR A 161 -4.78 -2.42 -2.74
C THR A 161 -6.29 -2.65 -2.85
N GLU A 162 -7.07 -1.58 -3.06
CA GLU A 162 -8.51 -1.70 -3.27
C GLU A 162 -8.85 -2.48 -4.55
N SER A 163 -8.12 -2.22 -5.64
CA SER A 163 -8.31 -2.96 -6.90
C SER A 163 -7.99 -4.45 -6.71
N THR A 164 -6.91 -4.80 -6.01
CA THR A 164 -6.58 -6.19 -5.66
C THR A 164 -7.71 -6.84 -4.86
N LYS A 165 -8.21 -6.17 -3.81
CA LYS A 165 -9.31 -6.68 -2.98
C LYS A 165 -10.57 -6.96 -3.81
N LEU A 166 -10.94 -6.05 -4.70
CA LEU A 166 -12.09 -6.19 -5.58
C LEU A 166 -11.92 -7.36 -6.56
N MET A 167 -10.73 -7.55 -7.13
CA MET A 167 -10.44 -8.72 -7.97
C MET A 167 -10.59 -10.03 -7.18
N LEU A 168 -10.05 -10.09 -5.96
CA LEU A 168 -10.18 -11.27 -5.10
C LEU A 168 -11.63 -11.58 -4.74
N GLN A 169 -12.41 -10.55 -4.40
CA GLN A 169 -13.85 -10.69 -4.13
C GLN A 169 -14.62 -11.22 -5.35
N PHE A 170 -14.28 -10.72 -6.55
CA PHE A 170 -14.88 -11.22 -7.79
C PHE A 170 -14.51 -12.69 -8.02
N LEU A 171 -13.22 -13.03 -7.95
CA LEU A 171 -12.73 -14.40 -8.18
C LEU A 171 -13.34 -15.40 -7.20
N ALA A 172 -13.47 -15.01 -5.93
CA ALA A 172 -14.18 -15.79 -4.92
C ALA A 172 -15.63 -16.06 -5.37
N ALA A 173 -16.40 -15.00 -5.61
CA ALA A 173 -17.81 -15.12 -5.98
C ALA A 173 -18.05 -15.99 -7.23
N VAL A 174 -17.21 -15.89 -8.27
CA VAL A 174 -17.35 -16.70 -9.50
C VAL A 174 -16.80 -18.12 -9.38
N SER A 175 -15.98 -18.41 -8.36
CA SER A 175 -15.47 -19.77 -8.12
C SER A 175 -16.55 -20.72 -7.58
N GLY A 176 -17.72 -20.17 -7.19
CA GLY A 176 -18.94 -20.93 -6.90
C GLY A 176 -18.94 -21.65 -5.55
N GLN A 177 -17.99 -21.34 -4.67
CA GLN A 177 -17.85 -21.95 -3.34
C GLN A 177 -17.58 -20.84 -2.32
N HIS A 178 -18.58 -20.43 -1.53
CA HIS A 178 -18.35 -19.68 -0.27
C HIS A 178 -17.59 -20.54 0.73
N SER A 179 -16.35 -20.82 0.38
CA SER A 179 -15.46 -21.68 1.10
C SER A 179 -14.77 -20.85 2.17
N TRP A 180 -14.42 -21.52 3.25
CA TRP A 180 -13.66 -20.92 4.35
C TRP A 180 -12.39 -20.20 3.85
N ILE A 181 -11.80 -20.69 2.76
CA ILE A 181 -10.59 -20.12 2.16
C ILE A 181 -10.81 -18.71 1.58
N GLU A 182 -11.98 -18.43 1.00
CA GLU A 182 -12.30 -17.11 0.46
C GLU A 182 -12.31 -16.06 1.56
N GLN A 183 -12.94 -16.41 2.69
CA GLN A 183 -12.96 -15.55 3.87
C GLN A 183 -11.54 -15.35 4.38
N GLN A 184 -10.73 -16.39 4.46
CA GLN A 184 -9.34 -16.28 4.90
C GLN A 184 -8.48 -15.39 3.98
N ILE A 185 -8.65 -15.46 2.66
CA ILE A 185 -7.93 -14.60 1.70
C ILE A 185 -8.26 -13.12 1.95
N LEU A 186 -9.55 -12.81 2.14
CA LEU A 186 -10.00 -11.45 2.37
C LEU A 186 -9.59 -10.93 3.75
N GLU A 187 -9.62 -11.79 4.78
CA GLU A 187 -9.28 -11.48 6.17
C GLU A 187 -7.77 -11.48 6.46
N ALA A 188 -6.94 -11.92 5.51
CA ALA A 188 -5.49 -11.72 5.57
C ALA A 188 -5.09 -10.24 5.46
N ASN A 189 -5.89 -9.42 4.77
CA ASN A 189 -5.54 -8.02 4.54
C ASN A 189 -5.38 -7.19 5.82
N PRO A 190 -6.31 -7.21 6.81
CA PRO A 190 -6.13 -6.52 8.08
C PRO A 190 -4.79 -6.81 8.78
N ILE A 191 -4.32 -8.07 8.75
CA ILE A 191 -3.02 -8.44 9.31
C ILE A 191 -1.89 -7.79 8.51
N LEU A 192 -1.91 -7.98 7.20
CA LEU A 192 -0.89 -7.44 6.30
C LEU A 192 -0.81 -5.91 6.38
N GLU A 193 -1.95 -5.23 6.55
CA GLU A 193 -2.01 -3.78 6.72
C GLU A 193 -1.52 -3.34 8.10
N ALA A 194 -1.87 -4.06 9.17
CA ALA A 194 -1.37 -3.73 10.51
C ALA A 194 0.17 -3.74 10.54
N PHE A 195 0.78 -4.78 9.95
CA PHE A 195 2.24 -4.97 9.98
C PHE A 195 3.00 -4.26 8.87
N GLY A 196 2.37 -4.00 7.73
CA GLY A 196 3.05 -3.53 6.54
C GLY A 196 2.63 -2.15 6.04
N ASN A 197 1.56 -1.56 6.60
CA ASN A 197 1.16 -0.19 6.28
C ASN A 197 1.56 0.80 7.39
N ALA A 198 1.83 2.03 6.97
CA ALA A 198 2.14 3.14 7.85
C ALA A 198 1.61 4.46 7.28
N LYS A 199 1.47 5.46 8.16
CA LYS A 199 1.20 6.84 7.74
C LYS A 199 2.47 7.45 7.15
N THR A 200 2.33 8.05 5.97
CA THR A 200 3.35 8.83 5.28
C THR A 200 2.80 10.20 4.92
N VAL A 201 3.66 11.14 4.48
CA VAL A 201 3.23 12.49 4.07
C VAL A 201 2.19 12.46 2.93
N ARG A 202 2.20 11.42 2.09
CA ARG A 202 1.31 11.32 0.91
C ARG A 202 0.08 10.46 1.13
N ASN A 203 0.11 9.54 2.09
CA ASN A 203 -0.95 8.56 2.31
C ASN A 203 -0.88 8.02 3.74
N ASP A 204 -1.99 8.14 4.46
CA ASP A 204 -2.14 7.69 5.84
C ASP A 204 -2.18 6.16 6.01
N ASN A 205 -2.45 5.41 4.93
CA ASN A 205 -2.44 3.94 4.89
C ASN A 205 -1.48 3.43 3.79
N SER A 206 -0.24 3.94 3.76
CA SER A 206 0.73 3.58 2.72
C SER A 206 1.29 2.18 2.94
N SER A 207 1.09 1.26 2.01
CA SER A 207 1.77 -0.03 2.01
C SER A 207 3.27 0.15 1.78
N ARG A 208 4.07 -0.35 2.72
CA ARG A 208 5.54 -0.27 2.71
C ARG A 208 6.20 -1.59 2.32
N PHE A 209 5.51 -2.35 1.48
CA PHE A 209 5.90 -3.66 0.94
C PHE A 209 5.11 -3.92 -0.35
N GLY A 210 5.69 -4.74 -1.22
CA GLY A 210 4.99 -5.37 -2.34
C GLY A 210 4.27 -6.63 -1.87
N LYS A 211 3.13 -6.91 -2.50
CA LYS A 211 2.34 -8.13 -2.27
C LYS A 211 2.24 -8.92 -3.56
N TYR A 212 2.43 -10.22 -3.47
CA TYR A 212 2.17 -11.17 -4.53
C TYR A 212 1.24 -12.24 -3.98
N ILE A 213 0.11 -12.44 -4.65
CA ILE A 213 -0.96 -13.32 -4.18
C ILE A 213 -1.14 -14.39 -5.26
N ASP A 214 -0.72 -15.60 -4.92
CA ASP A 214 -1.02 -16.79 -5.71
C ASP A 214 -2.37 -17.34 -5.27
N ILE A 215 -3.24 -17.59 -6.23
CA ILE A 215 -4.53 -18.25 -5.99
C ILE A 215 -4.55 -19.51 -6.84
N ASN A 216 -4.73 -20.64 -6.17
CA ASN A 216 -4.78 -21.95 -6.80
C ASN A 216 -6.22 -22.33 -7.04
N PHE A 217 -6.50 -22.86 -8.23
CA PHE A 217 -7.83 -23.28 -8.62
C PHE A 217 -7.80 -24.76 -9.01
N THR A 218 -8.83 -25.49 -8.59
CA THR A 218 -9.10 -26.84 -9.04
C THR A 218 -9.36 -26.88 -10.55
N THR A 219 -9.32 -28.08 -11.15
CA THR A 219 -9.72 -28.26 -12.57
C THR A 219 -11.17 -27.83 -12.84
N GLY A 220 -12.04 -27.86 -11.82
CA GLY A 220 -13.41 -27.37 -11.90
C GLY A 220 -13.56 -25.85 -11.89
N GLY A 221 -12.50 -25.12 -11.51
CA GLY A 221 -12.51 -23.65 -11.37
C GLY A 221 -12.86 -23.14 -9.97
N ALA A 222 -13.04 -24.02 -8.98
CA ALA A 222 -13.16 -23.63 -7.57
C ALA A 222 -11.79 -23.27 -6.99
N ILE A 223 -11.73 -22.31 -6.06
CA ILE A 223 -10.51 -21.97 -5.32
C ILE A 223 -10.14 -23.16 -4.43
N GLU A 224 -8.90 -23.64 -4.58
CA GLU A 224 -8.32 -24.73 -3.80
C GLU A 224 -7.45 -24.22 -2.68
N GLY A 225 -6.69 -23.15 -2.93
CA GLY A 225 -5.59 -22.69 -2.08
C GLY A 225 -5.24 -21.23 -2.37
N ALA A 226 -4.58 -20.55 -1.43
CA ALA A 226 -3.92 -19.28 -1.72
C ALA A 226 -2.64 -19.09 -0.91
N ARG A 227 -1.68 -18.37 -1.50
CA ARG A 227 -0.42 -18.02 -0.87
C ARG A 227 -0.15 -16.54 -1.07
N VAL A 228 0.16 -15.86 0.02
CA VAL A 228 0.57 -14.46 -0.01
C VAL A 228 2.06 -14.35 0.27
N GLU A 229 2.81 -13.89 -0.72
CA GLU A 229 4.23 -13.55 -0.59
C GLU A 229 4.39 -12.03 -0.48
N GLN A 230 5.27 -11.60 0.40
CA GLN A 230 5.60 -10.20 0.62
C GLN A 230 7.01 -9.93 0.11
N TYR A 231 7.21 -8.78 -0.53
CA TYR A 231 8.53 -8.38 -1.03
C TYR A 231 8.88 -6.97 -0.58
N LEU A 232 10.17 -6.74 -0.33
CA LEU A 232 10.74 -5.41 -0.10
C LEU A 232 10.06 -4.61 1.02
N LEU A 233 9.74 -5.28 2.13
CA LEU A 233 9.31 -4.58 3.34
C LEU A 233 10.35 -3.53 3.76
N GLU A 234 9.91 -2.30 4.00
CA GLU A 234 10.74 -1.19 4.48
C GLU A 234 11.16 -1.36 5.95
N LYS A 235 12.01 -2.36 6.24
CA LYS A 235 12.45 -2.71 7.60
C LYS A 235 13.01 -1.53 8.38
N SER A 236 13.68 -0.59 7.71
CA SER A 236 14.22 0.61 8.33
C SER A 236 13.17 1.45 9.06
N ARG A 237 11.89 1.38 8.62
CA ARG A 237 10.79 2.11 9.23
C ARG A 237 10.57 1.77 10.69
N VAL A 238 10.87 0.53 11.11
CA VAL A 238 10.72 0.12 12.52
C VAL A 238 11.57 1.00 13.43
N CYS A 239 12.78 1.36 12.99
CA CYS A 239 13.73 2.09 13.83
C CYS A 239 13.74 3.60 13.54
N ARG A 240 13.32 4.02 12.34
CA ARG A 240 13.42 5.42 11.89
C ARG A 240 12.29 5.80 10.95
N GLN A 241 11.67 6.94 11.19
CA GLN A 241 10.65 7.51 10.32
C GLN A 241 11.03 8.95 9.94
N ALA A 242 10.57 9.40 8.77
CA ALA A 242 10.72 10.81 8.38
C ALA A 242 9.77 11.69 9.22
N PRO A 243 10.04 13.01 9.33
CA PRO A 243 9.12 13.93 10.00
C PRO A 243 7.69 13.81 9.46
N GLU A 244 6.71 13.89 10.36
CA GLU A 244 5.26 13.76 10.12
C GLU A 244 4.76 12.35 9.75
N GLU A 245 5.66 11.37 9.65
CA GLU A 245 5.32 9.97 9.41
C GLU A 245 5.19 9.16 10.69
N ARG A 246 4.44 8.05 10.63
CA ARG A 246 4.36 7.06 11.71
C ARG A 246 5.20 5.81 11.41
N ASN A 247 5.43 5.03 12.45
CA ASN A 247 5.84 3.63 12.32
C ASN A 247 4.66 2.77 11.79
N TYR A 248 4.85 1.47 11.69
CA TYR A 248 3.78 0.53 11.30
C TYR A 248 2.59 0.60 12.25
N HIS A 249 1.39 0.45 11.69
CA HIS A 249 0.14 0.67 12.42
C HIS A 249 -0.03 -0.26 13.63
N ILE A 250 0.45 -1.50 13.54
CA ILE A 250 0.32 -2.51 14.60
C ILE A 250 0.82 -2.03 15.96
N PHE A 251 1.89 -1.23 16.02
CA PHE A 251 2.38 -0.69 17.29
C PHE A 251 1.35 0.23 17.95
N TYR A 252 0.71 1.10 17.16
CA TYR A 252 -0.31 2.02 17.66
C TYR A 252 -1.60 1.28 18.00
N TYR A 253 -2.00 0.30 17.17
CA TYR A 253 -3.15 -0.57 17.46
C TYR A 253 -2.98 -1.28 18.80
N MET A 254 -1.83 -1.91 19.00
CA MET A 254 -1.50 -2.62 20.24
C MET A 254 -1.52 -1.68 21.44
N LEU A 255 -0.87 -0.51 21.37
CA LEU A 255 -0.81 0.41 22.51
C LEU A 255 -2.18 1.03 22.88
N MET A 256 -3.07 1.21 21.91
CA MET A 256 -4.38 1.85 22.10
C MET A 256 -5.49 0.84 22.40
N GLY A 257 -5.48 -0.33 21.75
CA GLY A 257 -6.56 -1.32 21.82
C GLY A 257 -6.32 -2.50 22.77
N MET A 258 -5.09 -2.72 23.23
CA MET A 258 -4.78 -3.84 24.15
C MET A 258 -5.41 -3.63 25.54
N PRO A 259 -6.02 -4.68 26.14
CA PRO A 259 -6.53 -4.62 27.51
C PRO A 259 -5.47 -4.17 28.53
N ALA A 260 -5.88 -3.41 29.55
CA ALA A 260 -4.98 -2.83 30.54
C ALA A 260 -4.16 -3.88 31.30
N GLU A 261 -4.74 -5.04 31.59
CA GLU A 261 -4.07 -6.15 32.27
C GLU A 261 -2.92 -6.71 31.42
N GLN A 262 -3.16 -6.93 30.13
CA GLN A 262 -2.14 -7.40 29.18
C GLN A 262 -1.04 -6.35 28.99
N LYS A 263 -1.44 -5.09 28.85
CA LYS A 263 -0.53 -3.96 28.72
C LYS A 263 0.41 -3.84 29.92
N LYS A 264 -0.11 -4.08 31.13
CA LYS A 264 0.67 -4.10 32.37
C LYS A 264 1.67 -5.26 32.41
N ILE A 265 1.29 -6.46 31.97
CA ILE A 265 2.19 -7.63 31.88
C ILE A 265 3.38 -7.32 30.96
N LEU A 266 3.10 -6.71 29.80
CA LEU A 266 4.12 -6.33 28.82
C LEU A 266 4.87 -5.03 29.17
N SER A 267 4.56 -4.40 30.32
CA SER A 267 5.12 -3.10 30.74
C SER A 267 5.01 -2.01 29.67
N LEU A 268 3.85 -1.95 29.01
CA LEU A 268 3.59 -1.05 27.91
C LEU A 268 2.98 0.29 28.37
N GLY A 269 3.53 1.39 27.85
CA GLY A 269 3.08 2.77 28.10
C GLY A 269 2.27 3.37 26.94
N ASN A 270 2.32 4.68 26.79
CA ASN A 270 1.76 5.38 25.62
C ASN A 270 2.82 5.52 24.49
N ALA A 271 2.38 5.85 23.27
CA ALA A 271 3.28 5.91 22.12
C ALA A 271 4.43 6.94 22.26
N ALA A 272 4.24 8.02 23.01
CA ALA A 272 5.26 9.04 23.22
C ALA A 272 6.42 8.57 24.12
N GLU A 273 6.24 7.45 24.84
CA GLU A 273 7.27 6.87 25.71
C GLU A 273 8.28 6.02 24.94
N TYR A 274 8.08 5.74 23.65
CA TYR A 274 8.94 4.86 22.86
C TYR A 274 9.63 5.62 21.73
N ASN A 275 10.97 5.58 21.72
CA ASN A 275 11.80 6.25 20.70
C ASN A 275 11.39 5.84 19.29
N TYR A 276 11.18 4.54 19.04
CA TYR A 276 10.76 4.03 17.74
C TYR A 276 9.38 4.50 17.25
N LEU A 277 8.56 5.10 18.12
CA LEU A 277 7.27 5.66 17.75
C LEU A 277 7.27 7.19 17.70
N THR A 278 8.36 7.84 18.11
CA THR A 278 8.48 9.31 18.19
C THR A 278 9.50 9.92 17.23
N MET A 279 10.35 9.12 16.56
CA MET A 279 11.34 9.64 15.59
C MET A 279 10.70 10.47 14.47
N GLY A 280 9.53 10.06 13.97
CA GLY A 280 8.76 10.82 12.98
C GLY A 280 8.04 12.05 13.53
N LYS A 281 8.10 12.31 14.84
CA LYS A 281 7.36 13.39 15.52
C LYS A 281 5.84 13.35 15.29
N CYS A 282 5.31 12.16 15.04
CA CYS A 282 3.90 11.93 14.78
C CYS A 282 3.47 10.60 15.41
N THR A 283 2.52 10.65 16.34
CA THR A 283 1.95 9.45 16.98
C THR A 283 0.48 9.25 16.64
N SER A 284 -0.20 10.28 16.13
CA SER A 284 -1.61 10.25 15.75
C SER A 284 -1.81 10.18 14.23
N CYS A 285 -2.97 9.66 13.83
CA CYS A 285 -3.44 9.65 12.45
C CYS A 285 -4.90 10.08 12.46
N GLU A 286 -5.18 11.21 11.81
CA GLU A 286 -6.54 11.76 11.78
C GLU A 286 -7.48 10.80 11.05
N GLY A 287 -8.73 10.70 11.52
CA GLY A 287 -9.75 9.85 10.91
C GLY A 287 -9.57 8.34 11.13
N ARG A 288 -8.51 7.88 11.83
CA ARG A 288 -8.32 6.47 12.16
C ARG A 288 -8.65 6.18 13.63
N ASP A 289 -9.39 5.10 13.85
CA ASP A 289 -9.68 4.54 15.17
C ASP A 289 -8.78 3.33 15.43
N ASP A 290 -7.60 3.57 16.01
CA ASP A 290 -6.61 2.52 16.29
C ASP A 290 -7.15 1.45 17.28
N VAL A 291 -8.17 1.75 18.10
CA VAL A 291 -8.82 0.77 19.00
C VAL A 291 -9.68 -0.20 18.19
N LYS A 292 -10.50 0.32 17.29
CA LYS A 292 -11.32 -0.49 16.40
C LYS A 292 -10.45 -1.34 15.46
N GLU A 293 -9.39 -0.78 14.91
CA GLU A 293 -8.47 -1.51 14.05
C GLU A 293 -7.74 -2.65 14.80
N TYR A 294 -7.41 -2.47 16.09
CA TYR A 294 -6.88 -3.56 16.90
C TYR A 294 -7.89 -4.70 17.09
N ALA A 295 -9.17 -4.38 17.26
CA ALA A 295 -10.22 -5.39 17.35
C ALA A 295 -10.37 -6.18 16.02
N HIS A 296 -10.35 -5.49 14.88
CA HIS A 296 -10.35 -6.14 13.56
C HIS A 296 -9.12 -7.04 13.37
N PHE A 297 -7.94 -6.54 13.73
CA PHE A 297 -6.70 -7.31 13.69
C PHE A 297 -6.78 -8.61 14.51
N ARG A 298 -7.29 -8.55 15.74
CA ARG A 298 -7.49 -9.75 16.58
C ARG A 298 -8.53 -10.70 16.01
N SER A 299 -9.59 -10.18 15.39
CA SER A 299 -10.60 -11.00 14.72
C SER A 299 -10.01 -11.73 13.51
N ALA A 300 -9.22 -11.04 12.69
CA ALA A 300 -8.55 -11.61 11.54
C ALA A 300 -7.57 -12.75 11.93
N LEU A 301 -6.78 -12.57 13.00
CA LEU A 301 -5.92 -13.62 13.54
C LEU A 301 -6.71 -14.90 13.87
N LYS A 302 -7.88 -14.77 14.51
CA LYS A 302 -8.74 -15.91 14.85
C LYS A 302 -9.30 -16.61 13.62
N ILE A 303 -9.73 -15.86 12.59
CA ILE A 303 -10.22 -16.41 11.32
C ILE A 303 -9.10 -17.17 10.59
N LEU A 304 -7.86 -16.69 10.73
CA LEU A 304 -6.67 -17.34 10.20
C LEU A 304 -6.09 -18.41 11.13
N MET A 305 -6.87 -18.87 12.10
CA MET A 305 -6.54 -20.00 12.99
C MET A 305 -5.31 -19.78 13.87
N PHE A 306 -4.90 -18.53 14.11
CA PHE A 306 -3.91 -18.22 15.15
C PHE A 306 -4.54 -18.51 16.51
N THR A 307 -3.81 -19.27 17.34
CA THR A 307 -4.24 -19.51 18.71
C THR A 307 -4.10 -18.24 19.55
N ASP A 308 -4.76 -18.21 20.72
CA ASP A 308 -4.55 -17.11 21.68
C ASP A 308 -3.08 -17.04 22.14
N ASN A 309 -2.37 -18.18 22.18
CA ASN A 309 -0.95 -18.23 22.47
C ASN A 309 -0.12 -17.59 21.35
N ASP A 310 -0.37 -17.92 20.08
CA ASP A 310 0.35 -17.32 18.95
C ASP A 310 0.15 -15.79 18.92
N SER A 311 -1.09 -15.36 19.15
CA SER A 311 -1.45 -13.93 19.24
C SER A 311 -0.74 -13.22 20.40
N TRP A 312 -0.56 -13.93 21.52
CA TRP A 312 0.17 -13.43 22.67
C TRP A 312 1.67 -13.32 22.39
N GLU A 313 2.28 -14.33 21.78
CA GLU A 313 3.70 -14.32 21.41
C GLU A 313 4.03 -13.22 20.39
N VAL A 314 3.15 -12.98 19.42
CA VAL A 314 3.25 -11.82 18.52
C VAL A 314 3.24 -10.50 19.30
N SER A 315 2.36 -10.38 20.29
CA SER A 315 2.27 -9.18 21.14
C SER A 315 3.52 -8.99 22.01
N ARG A 316 4.08 -10.08 22.55
CA ARG A 316 5.35 -10.06 23.30
C ARG A 316 6.51 -9.60 22.44
N LEU A 317 6.59 -10.08 21.20
CA LEU A 317 7.65 -9.72 20.26
C LEU A 317 7.57 -8.25 19.86
N LEU A 318 6.37 -7.73 19.60
CA LEU A 318 6.13 -6.31 19.35
C LEU A 318 6.52 -5.44 20.55
N ALA A 319 6.17 -5.86 21.77
CA ALA A 319 6.56 -5.16 22.99
C ALA A 319 8.09 -5.17 23.18
N ALA A 320 8.74 -6.30 22.94
CA ALA A 320 10.21 -6.40 23.00
C ALA A 320 10.90 -5.42 22.04
N ILE A 321 10.40 -5.27 20.82
CA ILE A 321 10.90 -4.29 19.84
C ILE A 321 10.79 -2.86 20.40
N LEU A 322 9.66 -2.50 21.01
CA LEU A 322 9.47 -1.18 21.61
C LEU A 322 10.43 -0.94 22.78
N HIS A 323 10.60 -1.93 23.66
CA HIS A 323 11.55 -1.82 24.77
C HIS A 323 12.99 -1.72 24.28
N LEU A 324 13.39 -2.49 23.26
CA LEU A 324 14.73 -2.39 22.67
C LEU A 324 15.00 -0.98 22.14
N GLY A 325 14.02 -0.32 21.51
CA GLY A 325 14.20 1.06 21.02
C GLY A 325 14.57 2.10 22.08
N ASN A 326 14.30 1.81 23.36
CA ASN A 326 14.62 2.65 24.51
C ASN A 326 15.88 2.20 25.27
N VAL A 327 16.60 1.19 24.77
CA VAL A 327 17.90 0.80 25.34
C VAL A 327 18.97 1.78 24.85
N ASP A 328 19.57 2.49 25.80
CA ASP A 328 20.67 3.42 25.58
C ASP A 328 22.01 2.83 26.05
N TYR A 329 23.09 3.44 25.58
CA TYR A 329 24.46 2.96 25.78
C TYR A 329 25.34 4.06 26.37
N GLU A 330 26.14 3.72 27.38
CA GLU A 330 27.15 4.59 27.96
C GLU A 330 28.52 4.24 27.37
N ALA A 331 29.28 5.24 26.95
CA ALA A 331 30.60 5.03 26.35
C ALA A 331 31.61 4.60 27.43
N THR A 332 32.40 3.58 27.13
CA THR A 332 33.42 3.04 28.04
C THR A 332 34.72 2.75 27.31
N ILE A 333 35.79 2.48 28.06
CA ILE A 333 37.09 2.05 27.50
C ILE A 333 37.34 0.63 27.97
N VAL A 334 37.44 -0.30 27.03
CA VAL A 334 37.70 -1.72 27.30
C VAL A 334 39.00 -2.10 26.60
N ASN A 335 40.04 -2.48 27.37
CA ASN A 335 41.36 -2.85 26.83
C ASN A 335 41.97 -1.81 25.87
N ASN A 336 41.91 -0.53 26.22
CA ASN A 336 42.36 0.61 25.39
C ASN A 336 41.61 0.78 24.06
N LEU A 337 40.44 0.15 23.91
CA LEU A 337 39.52 0.35 22.78
C LEU A 337 38.27 1.07 23.25
N GLU A 338 37.70 1.89 22.37
CA GLU A 338 36.36 2.43 22.57
C GLU A 338 35.34 1.29 22.62
N GLY A 339 34.56 1.27 23.69
CA GLY A 339 33.49 0.33 23.95
C GLY A 339 32.24 1.04 24.45
N CYS A 340 31.24 0.26 24.84
CA CYS A 340 30.08 0.76 25.53
C CYS A 340 29.49 -0.33 26.43
N ASP A 341 28.80 0.13 27.47
CA ASP A 341 27.96 -0.70 28.31
C ASP A 341 26.49 -0.26 28.16
N ILE A 342 25.56 -1.15 28.45
CA ILE A 342 24.13 -0.81 28.42
C ILE A 342 23.81 0.08 29.62
N LEU A 343 23.20 1.24 29.37
CA LEU A 343 22.74 2.12 30.42
C LEU A 343 21.62 1.42 31.21
N GLN A 344 21.74 1.41 32.54
CA GLN A 344 20.76 0.73 33.40
C GLN A 344 19.35 1.27 33.15
N SER A 345 18.48 0.39 32.66
CA SER A 345 17.07 0.71 32.37
C SER A 345 16.18 -0.50 32.62
N SER A 346 14.92 -0.26 32.94
CA SER A 346 13.89 -1.31 32.99
C SER A 346 13.64 -1.90 31.60
N HIS A 347 13.86 -1.13 30.53
CA HIS A 347 13.65 -1.54 29.14
C HIS A 347 14.52 -2.73 28.74
N PHE A 348 15.82 -2.72 29.04
CA PHE A 348 16.69 -3.84 28.71
C PHE A 348 16.27 -5.15 29.39
N LYS A 349 15.93 -5.06 30.69
CA LYS A 349 15.46 -6.21 31.47
C LYS A 349 14.15 -6.76 30.91
N MET A 350 13.20 -5.88 30.58
CA MET A 350 11.93 -6.28 29.99
C MET A 350 12.11 -6.91 28.62
N ALA A 351 12.91 -6.31 27.73
CA ALA A 351 13.20 -6.87 26.41
C ALA A 351 13.81 -8.28 26.51
N SER A 352 14.77 -8.49 27.41
CA SER A 352 15.38 -9.82 27.63
C SER A 352 14.37 -10.85 28.10
N GLN A 353 13.46 -10.46 29.02
CA GLN A 353 12.40 -11.34 29.53
C GLN A 353 11.38 -11.69 28.45
N LEU A 354 10.95 -10.70 27.66
CA LEU A 354 9.95 -10.91 26.61
C LEU A 354 10.48 -11.80 25.49
N LEU A 355 11.76 -11.64 25.12
CA LEU A 355 12.44 -12.47 24.12
C LEU A 355 12.85 -13.86 24.64
N GLU A 356 12.75 -14.11 25.95
CA GLU A 356 13.16 -15.36 26.61
C GLU A 356 14.63 -15.72 26.37
N VAL A 357 15.51 -14.71 26.36
CA VAL A 357 16.95 -14.89 26.18
C VAL A 357 17.71 -14.57 27.48
N ASP A 358 18.90 -15.16 27.62
CA ASP A 358 19.81 -14.80 28.72
C ASP A 358 20.20 -13.32 28.61
N PRO A 359 19.91 -12.47 29.63
CA PRO A 359 20.25 -11.05 29.59
C PRO A 359 21.74 -10.80 29.35
N LYS A 360 22.63 -11.63 29.90
CA LYS A 360 24.08 -11.44 29.71
C LYS A 360 24.50 -11.73 28.27
N ALA A 361 23.91 -12.76 27.67
CA ALA A 361 24.14 -13.07 26.26
C ALA A 361 23.63 -11.95 25.36
N LEU A 362 22.41 -11.43 25.62
CA LEU A 362 21.85 -10.32 24.85
C LEU A 362 22.69 -9.04 24.98
N GLU A 363 23.11 -8.70 26.19
CA GLU A 363 24.00 -7.55 26.45
C GLU A 363 25.27 -7.66 25.61
N LYS A 364 25.95 -8.80 25.69
CA LYS A 364 27.18 -9.06 24.94
C LYS A 364 26.94 -8.97 23.42
N SER A 365 25.82 -9.50 22.93
CA SER A 365 25.46 -9.44 21.51
C SER A 365 25.18 -8.02 21.01
N LEU A 366 24.73 -7.11 21.88
CA LEU A 366 24.45 -5.72 21.53
C LEU A 366 25.67 -4.80 21.68
N THR A 367 26.61 -5.12 22.57
CA THR A 367 27.79 -4.27 22.86
C THR A 367 29.09 -4.80 22.25
N GLN A 368 29.09 -6.02 21.70
CA GLN A 368 30.29 -6.65 21.14
C GLN A 368 29.98 -7.29 19.79
N ARG A 369 31.00 -7.33 18.92
CA ARG A 369 30.95 -8.03 17.63
C ARG A 369 31.99 -9.13 17.59
N SER A 370 31.55 -10.35 17.32
CA SER A 370 32.41 -11.50 17.08
C SER A 370 32.53 -11.77 15.58
N PHE A 371 33.73 -12.08 15.10
CA PHE A 371 33.97 -12.51 13.73
C PHE A 371 35.02 -13.62 13.69
N MET A 372 34.85 -14.57 12.77
CA MET A 372 35.83 -15.64 12.56
C MET A 372 36.94 -15.18 11.63
N THR A 373 38.18 -15.38 12.07
CA THR A 373 39.36 -15.33 11.21
C THR A 373 39.72 -16.74 10.75
N ALA A 374 40.72 -16.90 9.89
CA ALA A 374 41.15 -18.20 9.39
C ALA A 374 41.63 -19.19 10.47
N LYS A 375 41.87 -18.71 11.71
CA LYS A 375 42.44 -19.52 12.80
C LYS A 375 41.67 -19.42 14.12
N GLU A 376 40.91 -18.35 14.36
CA GLU A 376 40.26 -18.12 15.64
C GLU A 376 39.05 -17.17 15.56
N SER A 377 38.16 -17.25 16.56
CA SER A 377 37.06 -16.32 16.75
C SER A 377 37.52 -15.13 17.59
N VAL A 378 37.51 -13.93 17.00
CA VAL A 378 37.89 -12.69 17.67
C VAL A 378 36.63 -11.91 18.05
N THR A 379 36.58 -11.39 19.28
CA THR A 379 35.49 -10.53 19.75
C THR A 379 36.02 -9.14 20.04
N LYS A 380 35.35 -8.11 19.51
CA LYS A 380 35.72 -6.70 19.67
C LYS A 380 34.56 -5.92 20.31
N PRO A 381 34.80 -5.04 21.29
CA PRO A 381 33.78 -4.12 21.80
C PRO A 381 33.33 -3.14 20.70
N LEU A 382 32.08 -2.70 20.79
CA LEU A 382 31.47 -1.69 19.92
C LEU A 382 31.46 -0.33 20.62
N ALA A 383 31.75 0.74 19.88
CA ALA A 383 31.46 2.10 20.35
C ALA A 383 29.95 2.33 20.45
N SER A 384 29.50 3.28 21.28
CA SER A 384 28.06 3.50 21.55
C SER A 384 27.22 3.69 20.28
N ALA A 385 27.71 4.45 19.30
CA ALA A 385 27.01 4.64 18.02
C ALA A 385 26.87 3.32 17.23
N GLN A 386 27.90 2.47 17.26
CA GLN A 386 27.88 1.16 16.60
C GLN A 386 26.94 0.18 17.32
N ALA A 387 26.83 0.28 18.65
CA ALA A 387 25.89 -0.52 19.43
C ALA A 387 24.43 -0.13 19.15
N VAL A 388 24.14 1.17 18.97
CA VAL A 388 22.83 1.66 18.48
C VAL A 388 22.50 1.06 17.11
N ASP A 389 23.46 1.10 16.16
CA ASP A 389 23.27 0.49 14.84
C ASP A 389 23.07 -1.03 14.93
N CYS A 390 23.78 -1.70 15.84
CA CYS A 390 23.67 -3.14 16.08
C CYS A 390 22.29 -3.51 16.63
N ARG A 391 21.80 -2.76 17.62
CA ARG A 391 20.44 -2.88 18.17
C ARG A 391 19.38 -2.68 17.11
N ASP A 392 19.50 -1.63 16.30
CA ASP A 392 18.56 -1.36 15.21
C ASP A 392 18.62 -2.45 14.13
N ALA A 393 19.79 -3.01 13.84
CA ALA A 393 19.93 -4.16 12.96
C ALA A 393 19.26 -5.41 13.53
N PHE A 394 19.43 -5.68 14.83
CA PHE A 394 18.76 -6.78 15.54
C PHE A 394 17.25 -6.63 15.47
N VAL A 395 16.72 -5.45 15.81
CA VAL A 395 15.27 -5.15 15.74
C VAL A 395 14.69 -5.33 14.34
N LYS A 396 15.40 -4.91 13.28
CA LYS A 396 14.97 -5.12 11.88
C LYS A 396 14.89 -6.60 11.48
N VAL A 397 15.68 -7.46 12.13
CA VAL A 397 15.65 -8.91 11.93
C VAL A 397 14.58 -9.55 12.83
N THR A 398 14.40 -9.08 14.05
CA THR A 398 13.33 -9.54 14.93
C THR A 398 11.95 -9.21 14.35
N SER A 399 11.79 -8.03 13.73
CA SER A 399 10.53 -7.67 13.06
C SER A 399 10.24 -8.60 11.88
N LEU A 400 11.26 -9.02 11.12
CA LEU A 400 11.13 -10.03 10.06
C LEU A 400 10.56 -11.36 10.56
N PHE A 401 10.93 -11.81 11.77
CA PHE A 401 10.36 -13.05 12.32
C PHE A 401 8.84 -12.95 12.51
N ILE A 402 8.31 -11.77 12.88
CA ILE A 402 6.86 -11.55 12.92
C ILE A 402 6.25 -11.67 11.51
N HIS A 403 6.99 -11.28 10.47
CA HIS A 403 6.55 -11.40 9.08
C HIS A 403 6.67 -12.82 8.52
N ASP A 404 7.70 -13.59 8.90
CA ASP A 404 7.86 -14.99 8.46
C ASP A 404 6.83 -15.92 9.12
N LEU A 405 6.39 -15.61 10.35
CA LEU A 405 5.22 -16.22 10.99
C LEU A 405 3.92 -15.96 10.19
N GLN A 406 3.92 -15.01 9.25
CA GLN A 406 2.81 -14.64 8.38
C GLN A 406 2.99 -15.12 6.94
N GLN A 407 3.79 -16.16 6.67
CA GLN A 407 3.52 -16.96 5.47
C GLN A 407 2.15 -17.60 5.66
N ILE A 408 1.10 -16.84 5.33
CA ILE A 408 -0.27 -17.27 5.33
C ILE A 408 -0.40 -18.18 4.11
N GLN A 409 -0.05 -19.45 4.31
CA GLN A 409 -0.43 -20.51 3.40
C GLN A 409 -1.87 -20.87 3.76
N LEU A 410 -2.80 -20.36 2.97
CA LEU A 410 -4.21 -20.73 3.04
C LEU A 410 -4.33 -22.05 2.30
N ILE A 411 -4.59 -23.11 3.07
CA ILE A 411 -4.63 -24.51 2.59
C ILE A 411 -5.73 -24.68 1.56
#